data_AF-A0A523S3F6-F1
#
_entry.id   AF-A0A523S3F6-F1
#
_cell.length_a   1.000
_cell.length_b   1.000
_cell.length_c   1.000
_cell.angle_alpha   90.00
_cell.angle_beta   90.00
_cell.angle_gamma   90.00
#
_symmetry.space_group_name_H-M   'P 1'
#
loop_
_entity.id
_entity.type
_entity.pdbx_description
1 polymer ?
#
loop_
_entity_poly.entity_id
_entity_poly.type
_entity_poly.pdbx_seq_one_letter_code
_entity_poly.pdbx_strand_id
1 'polypeptide(L)'
;MPRKDKLSDTEKSALEDALRNASVSDSEVYALAEGVDESGKPILPTDTSEDMISAAATALEFVEGLESPPPKPGFMEDGEAVAGFDALLLKLEQLRADITSLQRGVVGVFAAQLLTFRGKVVDLKSAISEEMVERLRMKFFKSFIESTFVDIVDSEFAALEKDLVDKIVEQTQERFKDFASRVRESEMDLRSTIVEQQNVVRSFMESLEEETASQRAELVDKQAEIASLDANIRKLQGRIDDTATADAAVEEFNRKISDLSAQVAALKDELLKKEAVIDERAEETQAARSEATEIKLQLGEAQSEVEVYKFEAQAAKKVPTKSVAEIEALESKIGLLEKTLTEKREEADAGTAKVSDLERDLLTALKDKDAAEVTAKKQSDELKSISDKIKRVKDLEQSVYDFENELKESQEQVRIVEMQREAFEKATRLMEKERDIALEMRNLSDERTKRYIKVLGMEANTKVLLLVDEVGSVTFTELGKSLGVPVGLATKHARELEKLGVLKITGEKAVSTLKEIKFEDEEVSLD
;
A
#
# COMPACT_ATOMS: atom_id res chain seq x y z
N MET A 1 -25.61 1.47 15.02
CA MET A 1 -27.00 1.01 14.84
C MET A 1 -27.21 0.71 13.36
N PRO A 2 -27.59 -0.52 12.97
CA PRO A 2 -27.78 -0.85 11.55
C PRO A 2 -29.21 -0.47 11.10
N ARG A 3 -29.32 0.12 9.92
CA ARG A 3 -30.61 0.37 9.25
C ARG A 3 -31.14 -0.94 8.69
N LYS A 4 -32.35 -1.30 9.10
CA LYS A 4 -33.17 -2.33 8.45
C LYS A 4 -33.80 -1.69 7.22
N ASP A 5 -33.17 -1.83 6.06
CA ASP A 5 -33.83 -1.49 4.80
C ASP A 5 -34.80 -2.61 4.45
N LYS A 6 -36.08 -2.23 4.40
CA LYS A 6 -37.19 -3.11 4.03
C LYS A 6 -37.19 -3.27 2.52
N LEU A 7 -37.25 -4.52 2.05
CA LEU A 7 -37.47 -4.88 0.64
C LEU A 7 -38.59 -4.03 0.04
N SER A 8 -38.32 -3.49 -1.14
CA SER A 8 -39.26 -2.67 -1.90
C SER A 8 -40.47 -3.51 -2.32
N ASP A 9 -41.64 -2.88 -2.48
CA ASP A 9 -42.88 -3.59 -2.83
C ASP A 9 -42.78 -4.28 -4.21
N THR A 10 -41.90 -3.79 -5.08
CA THR A 10 -41.54 -4.43 -6.36
C THR A 10 -40.73 -5.72 -6.17
N GLU A 11 -39.79 -5.75 -5.23
CA GLU A 11 -39.00 -6.95 -4.94
C GLU A 11 -39.86 -8.01 -4.24
N LYS A 12 -40.79 -7.60 -3.37
CA LYS A 12 -41.74 -8.53 -2.75
C LYS A 12 -42.71 -9.14 -3.77
N SER A 13 -43.23 -8.33 -4.70
CA SER A 13 -44.08 -8.83 -5.79
C SER A 13 -43.33 -9.82 -6.68
N ALA A 14 -42.05 -9.57 -6.99
CA ALA A 14 -41.23 -10.48 -7.77
C ALA A 14 -40.93 -11.78 -7.02
N LEU A 15 -40.73 -11.72 -5.70
CA LEU A 15 -40.53 -12.90 -4.86
C LEU A 15 -41.82 -13.71 -4.68
N GLU A 16 -42.98 -13.06 -4.56
CA GLU A 16 -44.28 -13.72 -4.51
C GLU A 16 -44.66 -14.39 -5.84
N ASP A 17 -44.36 -13.77 -6.98
CA ASP A 17 -44.56 -14.40 -8.30
C ASP A 17 -43.57 -15.57 -8.53
N ALA A 18 -42.32 -15.43 -8.08
CA ALA A 18 -41.35 -16.53 -8.14
C ALA A 18 -41.74 -17.71 -7.23
N LEU A 19 -42.30 -17.45 -6.05
CA LEU A 19 -42.82 -18.47 -5.14
C LEU A 19 -44.09 -19.13 -5.67
N ARG A 20 -44.99 -18.37 -6.33
CA ARG A 20 -46.18 -18.92 -6.99
C ARG A 20 -45.84 -19.84 -8.16
N ASN A 21 -44.80 -19.52 -8.93
CA ASN A 21 -44.34 -20.34 -10.03
C ASN A 21 -43.50 -21.55 -9.58
N ALA A 22 -43.02 -21.56 -8.33
CA ALA A 22 -42.26 -22.66 -7.75
C ALA A 22 -43.12 -23.63 -6.89
N SER A 23 -44.35 -23.24 -6.52
CA SER A 23 -45.25 -24.12 -5.78
C SER A 23 -46.00 -25.05 -6.73
N VAL A 24 -45.59 -26.33 -6.75
CA VAL A 24 -46.31 -27.42 -7.43
C VAL A 24 -47.70 -27.56 -6.81
N SER A 25 -48.75 -27.54 -7.63
CA SER A 25 -50.13 -27.64 -7.14
C SER A 25 -50.45 -29.05 -6.65
N ASP A 26 -51.32 -29.20 -5.65
CA ASP A 26 -51.74 -30.52 -5.14
C ASP A 26 -52.30 -31.43 -6.25
N SER A 27 -52.87 -30.84 -7.32
CA SER A 27 -53.32 -31.58 -8.51
C SER A 27 -52.16 -32.17 -9.34
N GLU A 28 -51.02 -31.50 -9.42
CA GLU A 28 -49.84 -32.00 -10.14
C GLU A 28 -49.12 -33.08 -9.33
N VAL A 29 -49.12 -32.96 -8.00
CA VAL A 29 -48.60 -34.02 -7.11
C VAL A 29 -49.46 -35.28 -7.21
N TYR A 30 -50.79 -35.14 -7.30
CA TYR A 30 -51.69 -36.29 -7.54
C TYR A 30 -51.51 -36.90 -8.93
N ALA A 31 -51.30 -36.09 -9.98
CA ALA A 31 -51.06 -36.59 -11.34
C ALA A 31 -49.73 -37.36 -11.46
N LEU A 32 -48.68 -36.92 -10.76
CA LEU A 32 -47.39 -37.61 -10.64
C LEU A 32 -47.52 -38.93 -9.87
N ALA A 33 -48.35 -38.98 -8.83
CA ALA A 33 -48.59 -40.19 -8.06
C ALA A 33 -49.38 -41.27 -8.84
N GLU A 34 -50.21 -40.86 -9.80
CA GLU A 34 -50.97 -41.76 -10.68
C GLU A 34 -50.24 -42.11 -12.01
N GLY A 35 -49.03 -41.58 -12.24
CA GLY A 35 -48.20 -41.94 -13.39
C GLY A 35 -48.72 -41.40 -14.74
N VAL A 36 -49.23 -40.17 -14.75
CA VAL A 36 -49.72 -39.47 -15.94
C VAL A 36 -48.68 -38.43 -16.38
N ASP A 37 -48.33 -38.40 -17.66
CA ASP A 37 -47.39 -37.41 -18.19
C ASP A 37 -48.03 -36.02 -18.38
N GLU A 38 -47.21 -35.01 -18.71
CA GLU A 38 -47.62 -33.60 -18.88
C GLU A 38 -48.70 -33.36 -19.96
N SER A 39 -49.05 -34.39 -20.75
CA SER A 39 -50.11 -34.33 -21.77
C SER A 39 -51.48 -34.86 -21.27
N GLY A 40 -51.56 -35.34 -20.03
CA GLY A 40 -52.80 -35.80 -19.40
C GLY A 40 -53.26 -37.19 -19.84
N LYS A 41 -52.36 -38.03 -20.40
CA LYS A 41 -52.68 -39.40 -20.81
C LYS A 41 -52.04 -40.43 -19.86
N PRO A 42 -52.80 -41.43 -19.39
CA PRO A 42 -52.23 -42.49 -18.55
C PRO A 42 -51.26 -43.34 -19.37
N ILE A 43 -50.06 -43.55 -18.84
CA ILE A 43 -49.05 -44.41 -19.45
C ILE A 43 -49.57 -45.86 -19.32
N LEU A 44 -50.00 -46.45 -20.44
CA LEU A 44 -50.43 -47.85 -20.49
C LEU A 44 -49.29 -48.79 -20.06
N PRO A 45 -49.61 -49.92 -19.40
CA PRO A 45 -48.59 -50.86 -18.96
C PRO A 45 -47.93 -51.53 -20.18
N THR A 46 -46.61 -51.40 -20.26
CA THR A 46 -45.79 -52.01 -21.31
C THR A 46 -45.54 -53.48 -20.97
N ASP A 47 -46.32 -54.38 -21.57
CA ASP A 47 -46.31 -55.83 -21.30
C ASP A 47 -45.36 -56.65 -22.20
N THR A 48 -44.50 -56.00 -22.99
CA THR A 48 -43.62 -56.69 -23.96
C THR A 48 -42.14 -56.40 -23.71
N SER A 49 -41.33 -57.46 -23.67
CA SER A 49 -39.90 -57.43 -23.35
C SER A 49 -39.06 -56.55 -24.29
N GLU A 50 -39.49 -56.40 -25.55
CA GLU A 50 -38.83 -55.52 -26.52
C GLU A 50 -38.99 -54.03 -26.17
N ASP A 51 -40.13 -53.62 -25.61
CA ASP A 51 -40.37 -52.23 -25.21
C ASP A 51 -39.61 -51.86 -23.94
N MET A 52 -39.37 -52.83 -23.04
CA MET A 52 -38.52 -52.61 -21.85
C MET A 52 -37.04 -52.45 -22.22
N ILE A 53 -36.57 -53.15 -23.26
CA ILE A 53 -35.21 -52.99 -23.78
C ILE A 53 -35.08 -51.63 -24.49
N SER A 54 -36.09 -51.22 -25.27
CA SER A 54 -36.13 -49.88 -25.86
C SER A 54 -36.18 -48.78 -24.79
N ALA A 55 -37.00 -48.91 -23.74
CA ALA A 55 -37.04 -47.94 -22.64
C ALA A 55 -35.72 -47.87 -21.86
N ALA A 56 -35.07 -49.02 -21.62
CA ALA A 56 -33.75 -49.09 -20.98
C ALA A 56 -32.64 -48.50 -21.87
N ALA A 57 -32.70 -48.74 -23.19
CA ALA A 57 -31.76 -48.15 -24.15
C ALA A 57 -31.96 -46.64 -24.28
N THR A 58 -33.20 -46.15 -24.27
CA THR A 58 -33.51 -44.71 -24.31
C THR A 58 -33.08 -44.02 -23.00
N ALA A 59 -33.20 -44.71 -21.87
CA ALA A 59 -32.69 -44.23 -20.58
C ALA A 59 -31.15 -44.22 -20.52
N LEU A 60 -30.48 -45.19 -21.15
CA LEU A 60 -29.01 -45.21 -21.27
C LEU A 60 -28.48 -44.15 -22.25
N GLU A 61 -29.16 -43.93 -23.39
CA GLU A 61 -28.81 -42.88 -24.35
C GLU A 61 -29.04 -41.47 -23.76
N PHE A 62 -30.05 -41.31 -22.91
CA PHE A 62 -30.23 -40.11 -22.08
C PHE A 62 -29.12 -39.93 -21.05
N VAL A 63 -28.58 -41.01 -20.47
CA VAL A 63 -27.44 -40.99 -19.53
C VAL A 63 -26.12 -40.68 -20.24
N GLU A 64 -25.89 -41.22 -21.43
CA GLU A 64 -24.70 -40.90 -22.27
C GLU A 64 -24.74 -39.46 -22.80
N GLY A 65 -25.91 -38.92 -23.12
CA GLY A 65 -26.07 -37.51 -23.54
C GLY A 65 -25.80 -36.47 -22.43
N LEU A 66 -25.67 -36.88 -21.17
CA LEU A 66 -25.42 -36.02 -20.01
C LEU A 66 -23.93 -35.86 -19.66
N GLU A 67 -23.03 -36.61 -20.29
CA GLU A 67 -21.57 -36.40 -20.23
C GLU A 67 -21.12 -35.38 -21.29
N SER A 68 -21.49 -34.11 -21.12
CA SER A 68 -20.76 -33.04 -21.83
C SER A 68 -19.44 -32.77 -21.11
N PRO A 69 -18.29 -32.69 -21.81
CA PRO A 69 -17.03 -32.33 -21.17
C PRO A 69 -17.14 -30.90 -20.61
N PRO A 70 -16.56 -30.63 -19.43
CA PRO A 70 -16.64 -29.31 -18.82
C PRO A 70 -16.03 -28.26 -19.76
N PRO A 71 -16.58 -27.03 -19.82
CA PRO A 71 -15.97 -25.96 -20.59
C PRO A 71 -14.58 -25.70 -20.01
N LYS A 72 -13.56 -25.68 -20.89
CA LYS A 72 -12.18 -25.40 -20.48
C LYS A 72 -12.11 -24.05 -19.77
N PRO A 73 -11.34 -23.92 -18.67
CA PRO A 73 -11.18 -22.64 -18.00
C PRO A 73 -10.51 -21.68 -18.97
N GLY A 74 -11.23 -20.61 -19.31
CA GLY A 74 -10.67 -19.49 -20.05
C GLY A 74 -9.60 -18.84 -19.17
N PHE A 75 -8.38 -18.74 -19.71
CA PHE A 75 -7.37 -17.84 -19.18
C PHE A 75 -7.99 -16.43 -19.11
N MET A 76 -8.11 -15.86 -17.91
CA MET A 76 -8.48 -14.47 -17.74
C MET A 76 -7.22 -13.61 -17.84
N GLU A 77 -7.25 -12.65 -18.76
CA GLU A 77 -6.27 -11.56 -18.84
C GLU A 77 -6.44 -10.59 -17.68
N ASP A 78 -5.32 -10.06 -17.20
CA ASP A 78 -5.19 -9.13 -16.09
C ASP A 78 -5.96 -7.83 -16.35
N GLY A 79 -7.04 -7.62 -15.61
CA GLY A 79 -7.76 -6.36 -15.64
C GLY A 79 -8.93 -6.30 -14.67
N GLU A 80 -8.78 -5.46 -13.64
CA GLU A 80 -9.84 -4.89 -12.80
C GLU A 80 -10.35 -5.75 -11.62
N ALA A 81 -10.09 -5.24 -10.40
CA ALA A 81 -10.51 -5.77 -9.11
C ALA A 81 -12.04 -5.94 -8.93
N VAL A 82 -12.86 -5.53 -9.90
CA VAL A 82 -14.31 -5.79 -9.94
C VAL A 82 -14.60 -7.23 -10.38
N ALA A 83 -13.71 -7.86 -11.15
CA ALA A 83 -13.84 -9.24 -11.61
C ALA A 83 -13.70 -10.30 -10.50
N GLY A 84 -13.13 -9.93 -9.34
CA GLY A 84 -12.90 -10.86 -8.22
C GLY A 84 -14.18 -11.37 -7.56
N PHE A 85 -15.17 -10.49 -7.36
CA PHE A 85 -16.46 -10.88 -6.80
C PHE A 85 -17.30 -11.66 -7.82
N ASP A 86 -17.24 -11.28 -9.10
CA ASP A 86 -17.92 -12.02 -10.17
C ASP A 86 -17.32 -13.42 -10.35
N ALA A 87 -16.00 -13.57 -10.20
CA ALA A 87 -15.34 -14.88 -10.18
C ALA A 87 -15.77 -15.74 -8.98
N LEU A 88 -15.96 -15.14 -7.80
CA LEU A 88 -16.50 -15.85 -6.63
C LEU A 88 -17.96 -16.26 -6.85
N LEU A 89 -18.78 -15.42 -7.49
CA LEU A 89 -20.16 -15.72 -7.83
C LEU A 89 -20.26 -16.85 -8.86
N LEU A 90 -19.45 -16.82 -9.92
CA LEU A 90 -19.36 -17.89 -10.91
C LEU A 90 -18.93 -19.22 -10.27
N LYS A 91 -17.96 -19.21 -9.35
CA LYS A 91 -17.55 -20.41 -8.60
C LYS A 91 -18.65 -20.93 -7.66
N LEU A 92 -19.43 -20.05 -7.03
CA LEU A 92 -20.59 -20.43 -6.23
C LEU A 92 -21.71 -21.03 -7.09
N GLU A 93 -21.95 -20.49 -8.28
CA GLU A 93 -22.90 -21.04 -9.24
C GLU A 93 -22.45 -22.42 -9.72
N GLN A 94 -21.15 -22.63 -9.94
CA GLN A 94 -20.60 -23.93 -10.29
C GLN A 94 -20.78 -24.97 -9.17
N LEU A 95 -20.51 -24.59 -7.92
CA LEU A 95 -20.82 -25.42 -6.75
C LEU A 95 -22.30 -25.79 -6.65
N ARG A 96 -23.20 -24.84 -6.97
CA ARG A 96 -24.64 -25.08 -7.01
C ARG A 96 -25.01 -26.05 -8.14
N ALA A 97 -24.36 -25.94 -9.30
CA ALA A 97 -24.54 -26.86 -10.40
C ALA A 97 -24.08 -28.28 -10.02
N ASP A 98 -22.93 -28.40 -9.35
CA ASP A 98 -22.38 -29.67 -8.87
C ASP A 98 -23.29 -30.33 -7.84
N ILE A 99 -23.83 -29.57 -6.86
CA ILE A 99 -24.84 -30.05 -5.91
C ILE A 99 -26.08 -30.58 -6.63
N THR A 100 -26.54 -29.85 -7.65
CA THR A 100 -27.72 -30.25 -8.44
C THR A 100 -27.43 -31.51 -9.26
N SER A 101 -26.22 -31.65 -9.79
CA SER A 101 -25.80 -32.86 -10.52
C SER A 101 -25.71 -34.08 -9.61
N LEU A 102 -25.23 -33.91 -8.37
CA LEU A 102 -25.20 -34.98 -7.38
C LEU A 102 -26.61 -35.44 -7.01
N GLN A 103 -27.52 -34.49 -6.75
CA GLN A 103 -28.92 -34.81 -6.43
C GLN A 103 -29.58 -35.61 -7.56
N ARG A 104 -29.33 -35.24 -8.82
CA ARG A 104 -29.87 -35.97 -9.98
C ARG A 104 -29.17 -37.31 -10.22
N GLY A 105 -27.85 -37.38 -10.08
CA GLY A 105 -27.06 -38.58 -10.30
C GLY A 105 -27.36 -39.67 -9.26
N VAL A 106 -27.50 -39.30 -7.98
CA VAL A 106 -27.90 -40.23 -6.92
C VAL A 106 -29.29 -40.80 -7.21
N VAL A 107 -30.25 -39.97 -7.61
CA VAL A 107 -31.60 -40.44 -8.00
C VAL A 107 -31.55 -41.37 -9.22
N GLY A 108 -30.69 -41.08 -10.21
CA GLY A 108 -30.48 -41.95 -11.37
C GLY A 108 -29.91 -43.33 -11.00
N VAL A 109 -28.97 -43.38 -10.06
CA VAL A 109 -28.43 -44.64 -9.51
C VAL A 109 -29.54 -45.45 -8.81
N PHE A 110 -30.34 -44.81 -7.96
CA PHE A 110 -31.48 -45.46 -7.30
C PHE A 110 -32.49 -46.01 -8.32
N ALA A 111 -32.81 -45.25 -9.37
CA ALA A 111 -33.75 -45.68 -10.41
C ALA A 111 -33.22 -46.88 -11.21
N ALA A 112 -31.97 -46.84 -11.65
CA ALA A 112 -31.34 -47.94 -12.40
C ALA A 112 -31.24 -49.21 -11.56
N GLN A 113 -30.90 -49.09 -10.27
CA GLN A 113 -30.78 -50.23 -9.37
C GLN A 113 -32.15 -50.80 -8.98
N LEU A 114 -33.18 -49.95 -8.79
CA LEU A 114 -34.58 -50.40 -8.63
C LEU A 114 -35.09 -51.14 -9.87
N LEU A 115 -34.72 -50.68 -11.06
CA LEU A 115 -35.05 -51.36 -12.32
C LEU A 115 -34.38 -52.74 -12.39
N THR A 116 -33.11 -52.82 -11.99
CA THR A 116 -32.35 -54.07 -11.95
C THR A 116 -32.93 -55.04 -10.92
N PHE A 117 -33.30 -54.54 -9.74
CA PHE A 117 -33.98 -55.31 -8.71
C PHE A 117 -35.34 -55.83 -9.19
N ARG A 118 -36.12 -54.97 -9.85
CA ARG A 118 -37.39 -55.37 -10.47
C ARG A 118 -37.18 -56.48 -11.51
N GLY A 119 -36.13 -56.39 -12.33
CA GLY A 119 -35.74 -57.44 -13.27
C GLY A 119 -35.46 -58.77 -12.56
N LYS A 120 -34.62 -58.76 -11.51
CA LYS A 120 -34.32 -59.95 -10.72
C LYS A 120 -35.55 -60.52 -9.99
N VAL A 121 -36.47 -59.68 -9.54
CA VAL A 121 -37.75 -60.11 -8.93
C VAL A 121 -38.67 -60.76 -9.97
N VAL A 122 -38.67 -60.25 -11.21
CA VAL A 122 -39.41 -60.87 -12.32
C VAL A 122 -38.79 -62.22 -12.70
N ASP A 123 -37.46 -62.33 -12.73
CA ASP A 123 -36.76 -63.60 -12.96
C ASP A 123 -37.05 -64.61 -11.85
N LEU A 124 -37.02 -64.17 -10.58
CA LEU A 124 -37.39 -64.99 -9.43
C LEU A 124 -38.84 -65.46 -9.54
N LYS A 125 -39.77 -64.58 -9.92
CA LYS A 125 -41.18 -64.93 -10.18
C LYS A 125 -41.30 -65.95 -11.31
N SER A 126 -40.51 -65.84 -12.37
CA SER A 126 -40.50 -66.78 -13.49
C SER A 126 -39.97 -68.14 -13.06
N ALA A 127 -38.85 -68.18 -12.34
CA ALA A 127 -38.27 -69.40 -11.79
C ALA A 127 -39.22 -70.10 -10.81
N ILE A 128 -39.86 -69.34 -9.91
CA ILE A 128 -40.91 -69.83 -9.01
C ILE A 128 -42.09 -70.39 -9.83
N SER A 129 -42.55 -69.69 -10.86
CA SER A 129 -43.66 -70.14 -11.68
C SER A 129 -43.33 -71.45 -12.42
N GLU A 130 -42.12 -71.60 -12.95
CA GLU A 130 -41.66 -72.83 -13.60
C GLU A 130 -41.59 -74.00 -12.61
N GLU A 131 -40.97 -73.79 -11.45
CA GLU A 131 -40.82 -74.82 -10.43
C GLU A 131 -42.16 -75.20 -9.78
N MET A 132 -43.06 -74.22 -9.61
CA MET A 132 -44.41 -74.42 -9.09
C MET A 132 -45.28 -75.18 -10.11
N VAL A 133 -45.12 -74.94 -11.42
CA VAL A 133 -45.76 -75.72 -12.49
C VAL A 133 -45.24 -77.16 -12.54
N GLU A 134 -43.93 -77.38 -12.33
CA GLU A 134 -43.36 -78.72 -12.20
C GLU A 134 -43.89 -79.47 -10.96
N ARG A 135 -44.00 -78.79 -9.81
CA ARG A 135 -44.40 -79.40 -8.53
C ARG A 135 -45.93 -79.54 -8.36
N LEU A 136 -46.76 -78.72 -9.01
CA LEU A 136 -48.23 -78.81 -8.98
C LEU A 136 -48.80 -80.04 -9.71
N ARG A 137 -47.96 -80.83 -10.41
CA ARG A 137 -48.40 -82.07 -11.06
C ARG A 137 -48.93 -83.15 -10.11
N MET A 138 -48.84 -83.01 -8.77
CA MET A 138 -49.53 -83.91 -7.82
C MET A 138 -50.08 -83.20 -6.56
N LYS A 139 -51.35 -83.50 -6.22
CA LYS A 139 -52.17 -82.84 -5.17
C LYS A 139 -51.71 -83.00 -3.70
N PHE A 140 -50.61 -83.69 -3.40
CA PHE A 140 -50.25 -84.08 -2.01
C PHE A 140 -49.25 -83.16 -1.28
N PHE A 141 -48.76 -82.09 -1.89
CA PHE A 141 -47.60 -81.36 -1.35
C PHE A 141 -47.88 -79.97 -0.76
N LYS A 142 -49.13 -79.61 -0.39
CA LYS A 142 -49.43 -78.25 0.13
C LYS A 142 -48.53 -77.82 1.29
N SER A 143 -48.35 -78.66 2.32
CA SER A 143 -47.51 -78.29 3.49
C SER A 143 -46.01 -78.29 3.19
N PHE A 144 -45.56 -79.14 2.27
CA PHE A 144 -44.16 -79.19 1.83
C PHE A 144 -43.81 -78.01 0.92
N ILE A 145 -44.76 -77.60 0.08
CA ILE A 145 -44.67 -76.38 -0.71
C ILE A 145 -44.64 -75.20 0.25
N GLU A 146 -45.59 -75.04 1.18
CA GLU A 146 -45.61 -73.90 2.12
C GLU A 146 -44.31 -73.77 2.95
N SER A 147 -43.74 -74.85 3.49
CA SER A 147 -42.50 -74.73 4.30
C SER A 147 -41.26 -74.47 3.46
N THR A 148 -41.08 -75.20 2.35
CA THR A 148 -39.87 -75.07 1.53
C THR A 148 -39.91 -73.80 0.68
N PHE A 149 -41.11 -73.36 0.29
CA PHE A 149 -41.32 -72.13 -0.49
C PHE A 149 -41.05 -70.89 0.33
N VAL A 150 -41.61 -70.79 1.55
CA VAL A 150 -41.39 -69.62 2.41
C VAL A 150 -39.90 -69.48 2.74
N ASP A 151 -39.22 -70.59 3.08
CA ASP A 151 -37.79 -70.54 3.39
C ASP A 151 -36.92 -70.16 2.19
N ILE A 152 -37.22 -70.68 0.98
CA ILE A 152 -36.46 -70.33 -0.24
C ILE A 152 -36.73 -68.88 -0.62
N VAL A 153 -38.00 -68.45 -0.65
CA VAL A 153 -38.40 -67.08 -0.99
C VAL A 153 -37.77 -66.09 -0.02
N ASP A 154 -37.86 -66.32 1.29
CA ASP A 154 -37.28 -65.43 2.29
C ASP A 154 -35.74 -65.37 2.17
N SER A 155 -35.08 -66.50 1.88
CA SER A 155 -33.63 -66.54 1.70
C SER A 155 -33.15 -65.81 0.43
N GLU A 156 -33.86 -65.98 -0.69
CA GLU A 156 -33.53 -65.33 -1.97
C GLU A 156 -33.88 -63.84 -1.94
N PHE A 157 -35.01 -63.47 -1.33
CA PHE A 157 -35.36 -62.06 -1.10
C PHE A 157 -34.38 -61.38 -0.15
N ALA A 158 -33.94 -62.04 0.93
CA ALA A 158 -32.92 -61.47 1.81
C ALA A 158 -31.56 -61.31 1.11
N ALA A 159 -31.18 -62.26 0.23
CA ALA A 159 -29.96 -62.14 -0.57
C ALA A 159 -30.06 -61.02 -1.62
N LEU A 160 -31.22 -60.89 -2.26
CA LEU A 160 -31.51 -59.82 -3.23
C LEU A 160 -31.59 -58.44 -2.58
N GLU A 161 -32.25 -58.33 -1.43
CA GLU A 161 -32.33 -57.09 -0.65
C GLU A 161 -30.94 -56.67 -0.20
N LYS A 162 -30.13 -57.62 0.31
CA LYS A 162 -28.76 -57.34 0.70
C LYS A 162 -27.88 -56.90 -0.47
N ASP A 163 -27.93 -57.60 -1.62
CA ASP A 163 -27.14 -57.20 -2.81
C ASP A 163 -27.58 -55.84 -3.36
N LEU A 164 -28.89 -55.51 -3.29
CA LEU A 164 -29.39 -54.20 -3.67
C LEU A 164 -28.90 -53.12 -2.70
N VAL A 165 -29.05 -53.34 -1.39
CA VAL A 165 -28.63 -52.39 -0.35
C VAL A 165 -27.12 -52.17 -0.41
N ASP A 166 -26.32 -53.23 -0.52
CA ASP A 166 -24.86 -53.13 -0.60
C ASP A 166 -24.43 -52.34 -1.83
N LYS A 167 -25.03 -52.58 -3.01
CA LYS A 167 -24.73 -51.82 -4.24
C LYS A 167 -25.22 -50.37 -4.21
N ILE A 168 -26.39 -50.11 -3.64
CA ILE A 168 -26.88 -48.74 -3.40
C ILE A 168 -25.89 -48.01 -2.50
N VAL A 169 -25.49 -48.63 -1.39
CA VAL A 169 -24.60 -48.02 -0.40
C VAL A 169 -23.22 -47.77 -1.00
N GLU A 170 -22.65 -48.74 -1.71
CA GLU A 170 -21.33 -48.61 -2.34
C GLU A 170 -21.31 -47.49 -3.41
N GLN A 171 -22.26 -47.49 -4.35
CA GLN A 171 -22.32 -46.47 -5.39
C GLN A 171 -22.67 -45.08 -4.83
N THR A 172 -23.53 -45.01 -3.81
CA THR A 172 -23.85 -43.74 -3.14
C THR A 172 -22.64 -43.22 -2.38
N GLN A 173 -21.90 -44.07 -1.67
CA GLN A 173 -20.68 -43.70 -0.96
C GLN A 173 -19.59 -43.21 -1.91
N GLU A 174 -19.39 -43.89 -3.05
CA GLU A 174 -18.42 -43.47 -4.07
C GLU A 174 -18.76 -42.09 -4.63
N ARG A 175 -20.03 -41.85 -4.99
CA ARG A 175 -20.50 -40.53 -5.47
C ARG A 175 -20.38 -39.45 -4.41
N PHE A 176 -20.67 -39.75 -3.14
CA PHE A 176 -20.46 -38.80 -2.03
C PHE A 176 -18.98 -38.50 -1.80
N LYS A 177 -18.08 -39.48 -1.97
CA LYS A 177 -16.64 -39.29 -1.83
C LYS A 177 -16.08 -38.40 -2.95
N ASP A 178 -16.53 -38.61 -4.18
CA ASP A 178 -16.17 -37.76 -5.31
C ASP A 178 -16.69 -36.34 -5.14
N PHE A 179 -17.95 -36.19 -4.73
CA PHE A 179 -18.53 -34.89 -4.44
C PHE A 179 -17.81 -34.18 -3.30
N ALA A 180 -17.52 -34.87 -2.19
CA ALA A 180 -16.77 -34.28 -1.07
C ALA A 180 -15.36 -33.83 -1.50
N SER A 181 -14.73 -34.56 -2.42
CA SER A 181 -13.42 -34.18 -2.98
C SER A 181 -13.54 -32.92 -3.84
N ARG A 182 -14.54 -32.83 -4.74
CA ARG A 182 -14.81 -31.63 -5.54
C ARG A 182 -15.18 -30.43 -4.69
N VAL A 183 -15.98 -30.62 -3.64
CA VAL A 183 -16.32 -29.54 -2.70
C VAL A 183 -15.06 -29.04 -1.99
N ARG A 184 -14.18 -29.93 -1.52
CA ARG A 184 -12.90 -29.51 -0.90
C ARG A 184 -12.00 -28.75 -1.87
N GLU A 185 -11.91 -29.20 -3.11
CA GLU A 185 -11.14 -28.51 -4.15
C GLU A 185 -11.72 -27.11 -4.41
N SER A 186 -13.04 -27.01 -4.61
CA SER A 186 -13.72 -25.73 -4.79
C SER A 186 -13.60 -24.80 -3.57
N GLU A 187 -13.58 -25.35 -2.35
CA GLU A 187 -13.37 -24.58 -1.12
C GLU A 187 -11.94 -24.03 -1.06
N MET A 188 -10.95 -24.85 -1.41
CA MET A 188 -9.55 -24.43 -1.46
C MET A 188 -9.34 -23.33 -2.50
N ASP A 189 -9.98 -23.45 -3.67
CA ASP A 189 -9.96 -22.43 -4.71
C ASP A 189 -10.65 -21.13 -4.29
N LEU A 190 -11.81 -21.22 -3.62
CA LEU A 190 -12.50 -20.05 -3.07
C LEU A 190 -11.64 -19.36 -2.02
N ARG A 191 -11.00 -20.11 -1.12
CA ARG A 191 -10.07 -19.57 -0.12
C ARG A 191 -8.88 -18.88 -0.79
N SER A 192 -8.31 -19.47 -1.84
CA SER A 192 -7.21 -18.86 -2.61
C SER A 192 -7.64 -17.53 -3.22
N THR A 193 -8.78 -17.50 -3.92
CA THR A 193 -9.30 -16.27 -4.52
C THR A 193 -9.62 -15.21 -3.46
N ILE A 194 -10.15 -15.58 -2.29
CA ILE A 194 -10.37 -14.62 -1.19
C ILE A 194 -9.05 -14.02 -0.70
N VAL A 195 -8.00 -14.82 -0.55
CA VAL A 195 -6.68 -14.34 -0.12
C VAL A 195 -6.08 -13.40 -1.17
N GLU A 196 -6.18 -13.74 -2.45
CA GLU A 196 -5.76 -12.85 -3.55
C GLU A 196 -6.50 -11.52 -3.50
N GLN A 197 -7.83 -11.53 -3.34
CA GLN A 197 -8.62 -10.32 -3.21
C GLN A 197 -8.24 -9.50 -1.97
N GLN A 198 -7.95 -10.15 -0.83
CA GLN A 198 -7.46 -9.45 0.37
C GLN A 198 -6.10 -8.79 0.13
N ASN A 199 -5.21 -9.42 -0.64
CA ASN A 199 -3.92 -8.84 -0.98
C ASN A 199 -4.08 -7.63 -1.91
N VAL A 200 -4.99 -7.70 -2.90
CA VAL A 200 -5.32 -6.57 -3.77
C VAL A 200 -5.90 -5.40 -2.97
N VAL A 201 -6.81 -5.67 -2.02
CA VAL A 201 -7.34 -4.61 -1.14
C VAL A 201 -6.25 -4.02 -0.27
N ARG A 202 -5.31 -4.83 0.24
CA ARG A 202 -4.17 -4.35 1.02
C ARG A 202 -3.26 -3.45 0.20
N SER A 203 -2.87 -3.86 -1.00
CA SER A 203 -2.02 -3.04 -1.87
C SER A 203 -2.71 -1.75 -2.30
N PHE A 204 -4.03 -1.77 -2.51
CA PHE A 204 -4.80 -0.56 -2.76
C PHE A 204 -4.84 0.37 -1.54
N MET A 205 -4.95 -0.18 -0.33
CA MET A 205 -4.85 0.61 0.91
C MET A 205 -3.45 1.22 1.09
N GLU A 206 -2.39 0.45 0.85
CA GLU A 206 -1.00 0.95 0.88
C GLU A 206 -0.79 2.07 -0.14
N SER A 207 -1.31 1.91 -1.37
CA SER A 207 -1.26 2.94 -2.40
C SER A 207 -2.03 4.20 -2.02
N LEU A 208 -3.21 4.06 -1.39
CA LEU A 208 -3.94 5.22 -0.86
C LEU A 208 -3.20 5.89 0.30
N GLU A 209 -2.56 5.11 1.18
CA GLU A 209 -1.74 5.67 2.26
C GLU A 209 -0.54 6.45 1.70
N GLU A 210 0.14 5.90 0.70
CA GLU A 210 1.22 6.59 -0.01
C GLU A 210 0.73 7.88 -0.71
N GLU A 211 -0.41 7.82 -1.40
CA GLU A 211 -1.00 8.99 -2.03
C GLU A 211 -1.37 10.06 -0.99
N THR A 212 -1.96 9.68 0.14
CA THR A 212 -2.28 10.62 1.22
C THR A 212 -1.03 11.19 1.90
N ALA A 213 0.05 10.41 2.03
CA ALA A 213 1.33 10.88 2.53
C ALA A 213 1.97 11.89 1.57
N SER A 214 1.92 11.60 0.27
CA SER A 214 2.38 12.50 -0.80
C SER A 214 1.60 13.83 -0.80
N GLN A 215 0.27 13.77 -0.75
CA GLN A 215 -0.57 14.98 -0.66
C GLN A 215 -0.31 15.80 0.61
N ARG A 216 -0.02 15.15 1.74
CA ARG A 216 0.39 15.85 2.97
C ARG A 216 1.74 16.54 2.81
N ALA A 217 2.71 15.89 2.17
CA ALA A 217 4.01 16.50 1.87
C ALA A 217 3.84 17.72 0.94
N GLU A 218 3.06 17.59 -0.13
CA GLU A 218 2.75 18.69 -1.03
C GLU A 218 2.07 19.87 -0.30
N LEU A 219 1.12 19.59 0.60
CA LEU A 219 0.50 20.62 1.44
C LEU A 219 1.52 21.36 2.32
N VAL A 220 2.47 20.64 2.92
CA VAL A 220 3.53 21.24 3.74
C VAL A 220 4.42 22.14 2.89
N ASP A 221 4.81 21.69 1.69
CA ASP A 221 5.62 22.48 0.76
C ASP A 221 4.87 23.74 0.31
N LYS A 222 3.58 23.62 0.00
CA LYS A 222 2.72 24.77 -0.35
C LYS A 222 2.56 25.73 0.83
N GLN A 223 2.45 25.23 2.06
CA GLN A 223 2.41 26.06 3.26
C GLN A 223 3.73 26.84 3.45
N ALA A 224 4.87 26.20 3.18
CA ALA A 224 6.18 26.84 3.23
C ALA A 224 6.35 27.90 2.12
N GLU A 225 5.84 27.63 0.91
CA GLU A 225 5.80 28.58 -0.19
C GLU A 225 4.96 29.82 0.18
N ILE A 226 3.79 29.63 0.77
CA ILE A 226 2.94 30.73 1.29
C ILE A 226 3.70 31.56 2.34
N ALA A 227 4.35 30.91 3.31
CA ALA A 227 5.11 31.62 4.34
C ALA A 227 6.28 32.45 3.76
N SER A 228 6.94 31.94 2.72
CA SER A 228 7.98 32.65 1.97
C SER A 228 7.42 33.87 1.22
N LEU A 229 6.29 33.70 0.54
CA LEU A 229 5.59 34.79 -0.15
C LEU A 229 5.13 35.88 0.84
N ASP A 230 4.58 35.51 1.99
CA ASP A 230 4.20 36.45 3.05
C ASP A 230 5.41 37.24 3.58
N ALA A 231 6.55 36.58 3.77
CA ALA A 231 7.78 37.26 4.17
C ALA A 231 8.26 38.26 3.10
N ASN A 232 8.13 37.91 1.82
CA ASN A 232 8.46 38.81 0.71
C ASN A 232 7.47 39.99 0.62
N ILE A 233 6.17 39.76 0.83
CA ILE A 233 5.17 40.82 0.91
C ILE A 233 5.52 41.80 2.02
N ARG A 234 5.86 41.32 3.23
CA ARG A 234 6.29 42.19 4.34
C ARG A 234 7.55 42.99 4.02
N LYS A 235 8.54 42.39 3.36
CA LYS A 235 9.73 43.12 2.89
C LYS A 235 9.39 44.21 1.88
N LEU A 236 8.51 43.91 0.94
CA LEU A 236 8.07 44.90 -0.06
C LEU A 236 7.26 46.02 0.59
N GLN A 237 6.38 45.72 1.55
CA GLN A 237 5.66 46.71 2.34
C GLN A 237 6.63 47.63 3.11
N GLY A 238 7.64 47.06 3.79
CA GLY A 238 8.68 47.87 4.44
C GLY A 238 9.41 48.81 3.48
N ARG A 239 9.72 48.35 2.26
CA ARG A 239 10.30 49.21 1.22
C ARG A 239 9.36 50.32 0.76
N ILE A 240 8.06 50.05 0.67
CA ILE A 240 7.05 51.07 0.33
C ILE A 240 6.98 52.13 1.43
N ASP A 241 6.95 51.71 2.69
CA ASP A 241 6.95 52.63 3.83
C ASP A 241 8.22 53.49 3.85
N ASP A 242 9.39 52.90 3.60
CA ASP A 242 10.65 53.64 3.47
C ASP A 242 10.59 54.69 2.33
N THR A 243 10.03 54.32 1.16
CA THR A 243 9.87 55.29 0.06
C THR A 243 8.88 56.41 0.41
N ALA A 244 7.81 56.12 1.15
CA ALA A 244 6.87 57.13 1.60
C ALA A 244 7.53 58.13 2.57
N THR A 245 8.46 57.67 3.42
CA THR A 245 9.26 58.57 4.27
C THR A 245 10.25 59.41 3.47
N ALA A 246 10.81 58.86 2.39
CA ALA A 246 11.67 59.61 1.47
C ALA A 246 10.89 60.71 0.73
N ASP A 247 9.66 60.41 0.27
CA ASP A 247 8.78 61.39 -0.37
C ASP A 247 8.41 62.53 0.59
N ALA A 248 8.14 62.21 1.86
CA ALA A 248 7.90 63.22 2.90
C ALA A 248 9.14 64.12 3.13
N ALA A 249 10.34 63.56 3.11
CA ALA A 249 11.58 64.34 3.19
C ALA A 249 11.77 65.24 1.96
N VAL A 250 11.44 64.75 0.75
CA VAL A 250 11.49 65.54 -0.49
C VAL A 250 10.50 66.71 -0.44
N GLU A 251 9.28 66.51 0.08
CA GLU A 251 8.34 67.61 0.28
C GLU A 251 8.86 68.67 1.26
N GLU A 252 9.49 68.26 2.36
CA GLU A 252 10.07 69.19 3.33
C GLU A 252 11.25 69.98 2.72
N PHE A 253 12.10 69.33 1.93
CA PHE A 253 13.16 70.03 1.19
C PHE A 253 12.60 70.99 0.14
N ASN A 254 11.54 70.61 -0.59
CA ASN A 254 10.88 71.51 -1.54
C ASN A 254 10.28 72.74 -0.84
N ARG A 255 9.69 72.58 0.37
CA ARG A 255 9.24 73.72 1.18
C ARG A 255 10.40 74.64 1.56
N LYS A 256 11.52 74.07 2.03
CA LYS A 256 12.74 74.86 2.35
C LYS A 256 13.30 75.58 1.12
N ILE A 257 13.32 74.93 -0.04
CA ILE A 257 13.76 75.55 -1.30
C ILE A 257 12.82 76.70 -1.69
N SER A 258 11.51 76.54 -1.53
CA SER A 258 10.53 77.59 -1.80
C SER A 258 10.73 78.79 -0.87
N ASP A 259 10.93 78.55 0.44
CA ASP A 259 11.19 79.61 1.42
C ASP A 259 12.50 80.34 1.12
N LEU A 260 13.57 79.62 0.81
CA LEU A 260 14.84 80.21 0.40
C LEU A 260 14.71 81.00 -0.90
N SER A 261 13.93 80.51 -1.86
CA SER A 261 13.67 81.22 -3.12
C SER A 261 12.91 82.53 -2.87
N ALA A 262 11.95 82.52 -1.95
CA ALA A 262 11.23 83.72 -1.53
C ALA A 262 12.15 84.73 -0.82
N GLN A 263 13.07 84.25 0.03
CA GLN A 263 14.09 85.09 0.66
C GLN A 263 15.04 85.72 -0.37
N VAL A 264 15.49 84.94 -1.36
CA VAL A 264 16.33 85.44 -2.46
C VAL A 264 15.60 86.50 -3.26
N ALA A 265 14.32 86.30 -3.57
CA ALA A 265 13.50 87.30 -4.27
C ALA A 265 13.37 88.60 -3.46
N ALA A 266 13.10 88.50 -2.15
CA ALA A 266 13.00 89.66 -1.26
C ALA A 266 14.33 90.43 -1.17
N LEU A 267 15.47 89.73 -1.07
CA LEU A 267 16.79 90.34 -1.07
C LEU A 267 17.11 91.02 -2.41
N LYS A 268 16.68 90.43 -3.53
CA LYS A 268 16.84 91.04 -4.85
C LYS A 268 16.03 92.33 -4.99
N ASP A 269 14.80 92.35 -4.48
CA ASP A 269 13.98 93.57 -4.45
C ASP A 269 14.58 94.64 -3.54
N GLU A 270 15.17 94.26 -2.41
CA GLU A 270 15.90 95.19 -1.54
C GLU A 270 17.14 95.77 -2.24
N LEU A 271 17.85 94.94 -3.02
CA LEU A 271 19.00 95.37 -3.80
C LEU A 271 18.59 96.38 -4.88
N LEU A 272 17.52 96.11 -5.63
CA LEU A 272 16.97 97.04 -6.62
C LEU A 272 16.54 98.38 -5.99
N LYS A 273 15.92 98.34 -4.80
CA LYS A 273 15.60 99.57 -4.05
C LYS A 273 16.86 100.33 -3.67
N LYS A 274 17.92 99.64 -3.24
CA LYS A 274 19.19 100.30 -2.90
C LYS A 274 19.90 100.85 -4.13
N GLU A 275 19.84 100.17 -5.28
CA GLU A 275 20.35 100.70 -6.55
C GLU A 275 19.61 101.98 -6.95
N ALA A 276 18.27 102.00 -6.86
CA ALA A 276 17.50 103.22 -7.12
C ALA A 276 17.88 104.39 -6.20
N VAL A 277 18.15 104.12 -4.91
CA VAL A 277 18.64 105.14 -3.96
C VAL A 277 20.06 105.62 -4.32
N ILE A 278 20.92 104.73 -4.83
CA ILE A 278 22.25 105.11 -5.29
C ILE A 278 22.17 106.01 -6.52
N ASP A 279 21.31 105.68 -7.47
CA ASP A 279 21.09 106.47 -8.68
C ASP A 279 20.53 107.86 -8.34
N GLU A 280 19.53 107.94 -7.45
CA GLU A 280 18.99 109.21 -6.96
C GLU A 280 20.10 110.06 -6.31
N ARG A 281 20.94 109.47 -5.44
CA ARG A 281 22.09 110.18 -4.88
C ARG A 281 23.14 110.57 -5.92
N ALA A 282 23.33 109.78 -6.96
CA ALA A 282 24.24 110.11 -8.04
C ALA A 282 23.73 111.33 -8.83
N GLU A 283 22.43 111.41 -9.09
CA GLU A 283 21.78 112.58 -9.70
C GLU A 283 21.87 113.81 -8.80
N GLU A 284 21.59 113.69 -7.49
CA GLU A 284 21.77 114.78 -6.52
C GLU A 284 23.23 115.28 -6.52
N THR A 285 24.20 114.37 -6.56
CA THR A 285 25.62 114.72 -6.61
C THR A 285 25.97 115.43 -7.92
N GLN A 286 25.37 115.03 -9.03
CA GLN A 286 25.56 115.67 -10.33
C GLN A 286 24.92 117.06 -10.37
N ALA A 287 23.73 117.23 -9.80
CA ALA A 287 23.06 118.52 -9.64
C ALA A 287 23.90 119.47 -8.78
N ALA A 288 24.39 118.99 -7.63
CA ALA A 288 25.30 119.77 -6.77
C ALA A 288 26.61 120.13 -7.49
N ARG A 289 27.13 119.27 -8.38
CA ARG A 289 28.28 119.60 -9.23
C ARG A 289 27.95 120.67 -10.27
N SER A 290 26.78 120.63 -10.91
CA SER A 290 26.36 121.69 -11.84
C SER A 290 26.17 123.02 -11.11
N GLU A 291 25.54 123.02 -9.95
CA GLU A 291 25.42 124.22 -9.10
C GLU A 291 26.80 124.73 -8.69
N ALA A 292 27.72 123.86 -8.29
CA ALA A 292 29.09 124.24 -7.99
C ALA A 292 29.82 124.84 -9.22
N THR A 293 29.55 124.33 -10.42
CA THR A 293 30.12 124.90 -11.66
C THR A 293 29.51 126.26 -12.01
N GLU A 294 28.22 126.46 -11.75
CA GLU A 294 27.52 127.73 -11.95
C GLU A 294 28.01 128.77 -10.93
N ILE A 295 28.14 128.41 -9.65
CA ILE A 295 28.78 129.23 -8.62
C ILE A 295 30.23 129.56 -9.00
N LYS A 296 30.96 128.62 -9.61
CA LYS A 296 32.33 128.88 -10.09
C LYS A 296 32.36 129.84 -11.29
N LEU A 297 31.31 129.86 -12.11
CA LEU A 297 31.14 130.78 -13.23
C LEU A 297 30.77 132.18 -12.72
N GLN A 298 29.84 132.27 -11.76
CA GLN A 298 29.54 133.48 -11.00
C GLN A 298 30.76 134.00 -10.24
N LEU A 299 31.60 133.11 -9.71
CA LEU A 299 32.90 133.47 -9.13
C LEU A 299 33.86 134.01 -10.19
N GLY A 300 33.83 133.50 -11.43
CA GLY A 300 34.60 134.03 -12.56
C GLY A 300 34.14 135.42 -12.99
N GLU A 301 32.83 135.68 -12.98
CA GLU A 301 32.24 136.99 -13.23
C GLU A 301 32.56 137.97 -12.09
N ALA A 302 32.41 137.54 -10.84
CA ALA A 302 32.87 138.30 -9.67
C ALA A 302 34.39 138.51 -9.67
N GLN A 303 35.19 137.57 -10.18
CA GLN A 303 36.63 137.73 -10.37
C GLN A 303 36.95 138.77 -11.45
N SER A 304 36.09 138.89 -12.48
CA SER A 304 36.20 139.91 -13.53
C SER A 304 35.83 141.29 -12.98
N GLU A 305 34.83 141.39 -12.10
CA GLU A 305 34.55 142.60 -11.32
C GLU A 305 35.71 142.94 -10.35
N VAL A 306 36.33 141.93 -9.74
CA VAL A 306 37.55 142.08 -8.93
C VAL A 306 38.76 142.51 -9.77
N GLU A 307 38.82 142.24 -11.08
CA GLU A 307 39.87 142.79 -11.97
C GLU A 307 39.72 144.29 -12.22
N VAL A 308 38.49 144.82 -12.20
CA VAL A 308 38.24 146.27 -12.19
C VAL A 308 38.66 146.88 -10.85
N TYR A 309 38.44 146.19 -9.72
CA TYR A 309 38.90 146.62 -8.39
C TYR A 309 40.39 146.36 -8.10
N LYS A 310 41.09 145.54 -8.91
CA LYS A 310 42.54 145.27 -8.80
C LYS A 310 43.42 146.45 -9.23
N PHE A 311 42.90 147.43 -9.97
CA PHE A 311 43.63 148.68 -10.22
C PHE A 311 43.62 149.62 -8.99
N GLU A 312 42.72 149.40 -8.02
CA GLU A 312 42.56 150.21 -6.81
C GLU A 312 43.12 149.56 -5.53
N ALA A 313 43.57 148.30 -5.59
CA ALA A 313 44.06 147.57 -4.41
C ALA A 313 45.50 147.07 -4.57
N GLN A 314 46.43 147.94 -5.00
CA GLN A 314 47.88 147.79 -4.76
C GLN A 314 48.24 147.98 -3.26
N ALA A 315 47.57 147.26 -2.36
CA ALA A 315 48.00 147.10 -0.98
C ALA A 315 47.42 145.83 -0.35
N ALA A 316 48.33 144.93 0.05
CA ALA A 316 48.19 143.82 1.01
C ALA A 316 48.21 142.38 0.44
N LYS A 317 48.84 141.51 1.24
CA LYS A 317 49.50 140.21 0.96
C LYS A 317 48.64 138.97 1.32
N LYS A 318 49.06 137.84 0.72
CA LYS A 318 49.13 136.42 1.20
C LYS A 318 48.11 135.37 0.68
N VAL A 319 48.67 134.16 0.49
CA VAL A 319 48.23 132.84 -0.05
C VAL A 319 47.92 131.89 1.15
N PRO A 320 47.03 130.85 1.08
CA PRO A 320 47.48 129.43 0.89
C PRO A 320 46.48 128.34 0.38
N THR A 321 47.05 127.34 -0.31
CA THR A 321 46.89 125.85 -0.34
C THR A 321 45.57 125.10 -0.03
N LYS A 322 45.29 124.05 -0.84
CA LYS A 322 44.29 122.98 -0.59
C LYS A 322 44.85 121.85 0.30
N SER A 323 44.25 121.77 1.50
CA SER A 323 43.72 120.61 2.26
C SER A 323 44.49 119.26 2.35
N VAL A 324 44.93 118.98 3.58
CA VAL A 324 45.44 117.69 4.13
C VAL A 324 44.32 116.65 4.33
N ALA A 325 43.04 117.05 4.35
CA ALA A 325 41.90 116.18 4.66
C ALA A 325 41.54 115.18 3.55
N GLU A 326 41.85 115.50 2.28
CA GLU A 326 41.65 114.57 1.15
C GLU A 326 42.70 113.44 1.15
N ILE A 327 43.88 113.70 1.72
CA ILE A 327 44.94 112.69 1.86
C ILE A 327 44.59 111.71 2.98
N GLU A 328 44.13 112.20 4.14
CA GLU A 328 43.70 111.36 5.27
C GLU A 328 42.49 110.45 4.92
N ALA A 329 41.55 110.95 4.11
CA ALA A 329 40.40 110.15 3.66
C ALA A 329 40.82 108.99 2.74
N LEU A 330 41.80 109.22 1.85
CA LEU A 330 42.32 108.17 0.97
C LEU A 330 43.17 107.15 1.73
N GLU A 331 43.95 107.56 2.72
CA GLU A 331 44.71 106.66 3.59
C GLU A 331 43.79 105.74 4.40
N SER A 332 42.67 106.25 4.93
CA SER A 332 41.68 105.43 5.66
C SER A 332 41.03 104.35 4.79
N LYS A 333 40.78 104.65 3.51
CA LYS A 333 40.16 103.71 2.56
C LYS A 333 41.14 102.64 2.11
N ILE A 334 42.42 102.98 1.98
CA ILE A 334 43.50 102.02 1.72
C ILE A 334 43.62 101.04 2.90
N GLY A 335 43.60 101.54 4.15
CA GLY A 335 43.67 100.70 5.34
C GLY A 335 42.51 99.71 5.48
N LEU A 336 41.28 100.09 5.13
CA LEU A 336 40.13 99.18 5.11
C LEU A 336 40.26 98.10 4.02
N LEU A 337 40.73 98.47 2.83
CA LEU A 337 40.93 97.53 1.73
C LEU A 337 42.03 96.51 2.06
N GLU A 338 43.15 96.95 2.65
CA GLU A 338 44.20 96.05 3.11
C GLU A 338 43.69 95.05 4.15
N LYS A 339 42.85 95.50 5.09
CA LYS A 339 42.26 94.63 6.11
C LYS A 339 41.29 93.60 5.52
N THR A 340 40.44 93.99 4.58
CA THR A 340 39.56 93.03 3.88
C THR A 340 40.34 92.04 3.03
N LEU A 341 41.49 92.46 2.48
CA LEU A 341 42.35 91.60 1.67
C LEU A 341 43.11 90.59 2.54
N THR A 342 43.51 90.96 3.76
CA THR A 342 44.06 90.00 4.73
C THR A 342 43.02 89.00 5.21
N GLU A 343 41.80 89.44 5.55
CA GLU A 343 40.71 88.54 5.98
C GLU A 343 40.35 87.53 4.87
N LYS A 344 40.30 87.98 3.60
CA LYS A 344 40.05 87.07 2.46
C LYS A 344 41.20 86.09 2.19
N ARG A 345 42.44 86.46 2.49
CA ARG A 345 43.59 85.53 2.41
C ARG A 345 43.52 84.48 3.52
N GLU A 346 43.19 84.88 4.75
CA GLU A 346 43.01 83.94 5.86
C GLU A 346 41.84 82.97 5.62
N GLU A 347 40.73 83.44 5.05
CA GLU A 347 39.61 82.57 4.63
C GLU A 347 40.02 81.57 3.52
N ALA A 348 40.83 82.02 2.54
CA ALA A 348 41.33 81.14 1.48
C ALA A 348 42.32 80.09 2.01
N ASP A 349 43.20 80.47 2.93
CA ASP A 349 44.14 79.56 3.59
C ASP A 349 43.39 78.53 4.47
N ALA A 350 42.34 78.96 5.18
CA ALA A 350 41.47 78.04 5.92
C ALA A 350 40.67 77.10 5.01
N GLY A 351 40.25 77.59 3.83
CA GLY A 351 39.59 76.79 2.81
C GLY A 351 40.52 75.70 2.23
N THR A 352 41.76 76.06 1.90
CA THR A 352 42.75 75.10 1.36
C THR A 352 43.14 74.04 2.40
N ALA A 353 43.25 74.40 3.67
CA ALA A 353 43.46 73.43 4.76
C ALA A 353 42.30 72.42 4.84
N LYS A 354 41.05 72.88 4.81
CA LYS A 354 39.87 71.99 4.81
C LYS A 354 39.81 71.08 3.60
N VAL A 355 40.18 71.57 2.42
CA VAL A 355 40.25 70.73 1.20
C VAL A 355 41.31 69.64 1.37
N SER A 356 42.48 69.95 1.92
CA SER A 356 43.53 68.96 2.18
C SER A 356 43.11 67.89 3.21
N ASP A 357 42.39 68.28 4.27
CA ASP A 357 41.86 67.35 5.25
C ASP A 357 40.80 66.43 4.63
N LEU A 358 39.87 66.99 3.85
CA LEU A 358 38.87 66.21 3.11
C LEU A 358 39.50 65.24 2.10
N GLU A 359 40.57 65.63 1.41
CA GLU A 359 41.32 64.73 0.53
C GLU A 359 41.95 63.55 1.29
N ARG A 360 42.47 63.78 2.50
CA ARG A 360 42.97 62.72 3.39
C ARG A 360 41.86 61.79 3.85
N ASP A 361 40.72 62.33 4.23
CA ASP A 361 39.56 61.55 4.68
C ASP A 361 38.99 60.71 3.54
N LEU A 362 38.95 61.24 2.32
CA LEU A 362 38.52 60.50 1.13
C LEU A 362 39.49 59.34 0.82
N LEU A 363 40.80 59.58 0.95
CA LEU A 363 41.82 58.57 0.69
C LEU A 363 41.84 57.47 1.75
N THR A 364 41.54 57.79 3.01
CA THR A 364 41.36 56.79 4.08
C THR A 364 40.07 56.00 3.88
N ALA A 365 38.95 56.66 3.58
CA ALA A 365 37.68 55.99 3.26
C ALA A 365 37.79 55.04 2.06
N LEU A 366 38.55 55.40 1.02
CA LEU A 366 38.82 54.51 -0.12
C LEU A 366 39.60 53.26 0.29
N LYS A 367 40.64 53.40 1.14
CA LYS A 367 41.40 52.26 1.66
C LYS A 367 40.53 51.33 2.52
N ASP A 368 39.68 51.91 3.36
CA ASP A 368 38.76 51.14 4.19
C ASP A 368 37.71 50.40 3.35
N LYS A 369 37.21 51.05 2.29
CA LYS A 369 36.32 50.43 1.31
C LYS A 369 37.00 49.24 0.62
N ASP A 370 38.23 49.41 0.13
CA ASP A 370 38.97 48.33 -0.54
C ASP A 370 39.24 47.16 0.42
N ALA A 371 39.59 47.44 1.69
CA ALA A 371 39.75 46.42 2.71
C ALA A 371 38.43 45.68 3.03
N ALA A 372 37.31 46.40 3.08
CA ALA A 372 35.98 45.83 3.25
C ALA A 372 35.58 44.95 2.04
N GLU A 373 35.88 45.37 0.81
CA GLU A 373 35.62 44.55 -0.39
C GLU A 373 36.45 43.25 -0.40
N VAL A 374 37.71 43.30 0.02
CA VAL A 374 38.57 42.10 0.12
C VAL A 374 38.05 41.13 1.17
N THR A 375 37.61 41.63 2.33
CA THR A 375 37.03 40.77 3.39
C THR A 375 35.68 40.19 2.98
N ALA A 376 34.82 40.97 2.33
CA ALA A 376 33.54 40.49 1.78
C ALA A 376 33.74 39.40 0.70
N LYS A 377 34.74 39.55 -0.17
CA LYS A 377 35.09 38.51 -1.16
C LYS A 377 35.54 37.21 -0.48
N LYS A 378 36.42 37.28 0.53
CA LYS A 378 36.84 36.10 1.29
C LYS A 378 35.66 35.39 1.96
N GLN A 379 34.77 36.14 2.60
CA GLN A 379 33.56 35.59 3.22
C GLN A 379 32.62 34.94 2.19
N SER A 380 32.47 35.55 1.00
CA SER A 380 31.70 34.96 -0.10
C SER A 380 32.30 33.63 -0.57
N ASP A 381 33.62 33.54 -0.68
CA ASP A 381 34.29 32.29 -1.10
C ASP A 381 34.21 31.20 -0.02
N GLU A 382 34.29 31.58 1.26
CA GLU A 382 34.03 30.67 2.38
C GLU A 382 32.59 30.16 2.37
N LEU A 383 31.60 31.02 2.11
CA LEU A 383 30.19 30.62 1.99
C LEU A 383 29.94 29.67 0.82
N LYS A 384 30.61 29.88 -0.33
CA LYS A 384 30.57 28.91 -1.44
C LYS A 384 31.17 27.57 -1.04
N SER A 385 32.32 27.58 -0.35
CA SER A 385 32.93 26.34 0.16
C SER A 385 32.02 25.61 1.15
N ILE A 386 31.34 26.34 2.04
CA ILE A 386 30.36 25.77 2.98
C ILE A 386 29.16 25.19 2.22
N SER A 387 28.63 25.91 1.21
CA SER A 387 27.55 25.42 0.35
C SER A 387 27.93 24.11 -0.36
N ASP A 388 29.16 24.00 -0.88
CA ASP A 388 29.63 22.78 -1.53
C ASP A 388 29.79 21.62 -0.52
N LYS A 389 30.24 21.91 0.71
CA LYS A 389 30.29 20.92 1.79
C LYS A 389 28.88 20.45 2.19
N ILE A 390 27.90 21.36 2.27
CA ILE A 390 26.50 21.00 2.57
C ILE A 390 25.94 20.08 1.49
N LYS A 391 26.21 20.36 0.20
CA LYS A 391 25.80 19.47 -0.89
C LYS A 391 26.40 18.07 -0.73
N ARG A 392 27.71 17.96 -0.46
CA ARG A 392 28.35 16.66 -0.20
C ARG A 392 27.78 15.93 1.00
N VAL A 393 27.46 16.64 2.09
CA VAL A 393 26.81 16.03 3.26
C VAL A 393 25.44 15.49 2.89
N LYS A 394 24.64 16.24 2.10
CA LYS A 394 23.34 15.78 1.63
C LYS A 394 23.45 14.55 0.72
N ASP A 395 24.44 14.52 -0.17
CA ASP A 395 24.70 13.36 -1.04
C ASP A 395 25.13 12.13 -0.21
N LEU A 396 25.93 12.34 0.85
CA LEU A 396 26.31 11.29 1.79
C LEU A 396 25.14 10.81 2.65
N GLU A 397 24.27 11.70 3.13
CA GLU A 397 23.05 11.35 3.86
C GLU A 397 22.13 10.49 3.00
N GLN A 398 21.95 10.84 1.72
CA GLN A 398 21.19 10.02 0.78
C GLN A 398 21.84 8.64 0.59
N SER A 399 23.17 8.60 0.42
CA SER A 399 23.89 7.32 0.28
C SER A 399 23.75 6.45 1.54
N VAL A 400 23.77 7.04 2.73
CA VAL A 400 23.56 6.32 4.00
C VAL A 400 22.14 5.77 4.08
N TYR A 401 21.14 6.55 3.68
CA TYR A 401 19.75 6.10 3.64
C TYR A 401 19.57 4.91 2.69
N ASP A 402 20.17 4.98 1.50
CA ASP A 402 20.15 3.90 0.52
C ASP A 402 20.82 2.62 1.10
N PHE A 403 21.99 2.76 1.74
CA PHE A 403 22.67 1.63 2.41
C PHE A 403 21.90 1.07 3.60
N GLU A 404 21.19 1.90 4.38
CA GLU A 404 20.34 1.43 5.48
C GLU A 404 19.16 0.59 4.98
N ASN A 405 18.58 0.95 3.83
CA ASN A 405 17.53 0.17 3.19
C ASN A 405 18.07 -1.15 2.63
N GLU A 406 19.20 -1.10 1.91
CA GLU A 406 19.86 -2.32 1.42
C GLU A 406 20.25 -3.27 2.56
N LEU A 407 20.70 -2.73 3.71
CA LEU A 407 21.03 -3.53 4.89
C LEU A 407 19.78 -4.21 5.48
N LYS A 408 18.65 -3.51 5.55
CA LYS A 408 17.38 -4.10 6.03
C LYS A 408 16.90 -5.20 5.10
N GLU A 409 16.91 -4.98 3.79
CA GLU A 409 16.55 -5.99 2.79
C GLU A 409 17.46 -7.21 2.89
N SER A 410 18.77 -7.00 3.04
CA SER A 410 19.75 -8.07 3.23
C SER A 410 19.50 -8.85 4.53
N GLN A 411 19.18 -8.17 5.63
CA GLN A 411 18.85 -8.82 6.91
C GLN A 411 17.58 -9.68 6.83
N GLU A 412 16.55 -9.22 6.11
CA GLU A 412 15.35 -10.02 5.88
C GLU A 412 15.64 -11.25 5.02
N GLN A 413 16.45 -11.10 3.97
CA GLN A 413 16.88 -12.24 3.15
C GLN A 413 17.68 -13.26 3.96
N VAL A 414 18.61 -12.82 4.81
CA VAL A 414 19.37 -13.72 5.70
C VAL A 414 18.42 -14.47 6.64
N ARG A 415 17.44 -13.79 7.23
CA ARG A 415 16.45 -14.43 8.11
C ARG A 415 15.61 -15.49 7.38
N ILE A 416 15.20 -15.22 6.14
CA ILE A 416 14.48 -16.19 5.32
C ILE A 416 15.35 -17.42 5.04
N VAL A 417 16.63 -17.23 4.71
CA VAL A 417 17.57 -18.33 4.45
C VAL A 417 17.85 -19.14 5.73
N GLU A 418 17.95 -18.50 6.89
CA GLU A 418 18.09 -19.18 8.18
C GLU A 418 16.85 -20.03 8.49
N MET A 419 15.64 -19.47 8.32
CA MET A 419 14.40 -20.24 8.47
C MET A 419 14.30 -21.42 7.51
N GLN A 420 14.70 -21.23 6.25
CA GLN A 420 14.77 -22.32 5.27
C GLN A 420 15.78 -23.38 5.69
N ARG A 421 16.96 -22.99 6.17
CA ARG A 421 17.99 -23.91 6.66
C ARG A 421 17.49 -24.73 7.85
N GLU A 422 16.84 -24.10 8.83
CA GLU A 422 16.24 -24.81 9.97
C GLU A 422 15.14 -25.78 9.52
N ALA A 423 14.29 -25.37 8.57
CA ALA A 423 13.25 -26.23 8.01
C ALA A 423 13.86 -27.44 7.28
N PHE A 424 14.90 -27.23 6.47
CA PHE A 424 15.63 -28.31 5.80
C PHE A 424 16.34 -29.23 6.79
N GLU A 425 16.92 -28.70 7.86
CA GLU A 425 17.56 -29.51 8.90
C GLU A 425 16.53 -30.36 9.66
N LYS A 426 15.37 -29.79 10.02
CA LYS A 426 14.25 -30.56 10.59
C LYS A 426 13.76 -31.65 9.64
N ALA A 427 13.56 -31.33 8.36
CA ALA A 427 13.12 -32.29 7.36
C ALA A 427 14.14 -33.42 7.17
N THR A 428 15.44 -33.09 7.17
CA THR A 428 16.52 -34.09 7.04
C THR A 428 16.55 -35.02 8.26
N ARG A 429 16.44 -34.49 9.48
CA ARG A 429 16.37 -35.31 10.70
C ARG A 429 15.13 -36.19 10.73
N LEU A 430 13.97 -35.70 10.27
CA LEU A 430 12.76 -36.52 10.14
C LEU A 430 12.95 -37.65 9.12
N MET A 431 13.54 -37.35 7.96
CA MET A 431 13.86 -38.38 6.96
C MET A 431 14.88 -39.40 7.48
N GLU A 432 15.87 -38.98 8.28
CA GLU A 432 16.81 -39.91 8.93
C GLU A 432 16.11 -40.80 9.95
N LYS A 433 15.22 -40.26 10.79
CA LYS A 433 14.40 -41.05 11.70
C LYS A 433 13.50 -42.04 10.95
N GLU A 434 12.81 -41.61 9.89
CA GLU A 434 11.97 -42.48 9.07
C GLU A 434 12.80 -43.58 8.39
N ARG A 435 13.99 -43.25 7.88
CA ARG A 435 14.92 -44.23 7.31
C ARG A 435 15.33 -45.26 8.35
N ASP A 436 15.68 -44.82 9.56
CA ASP A 436 16.14 -45.71 10.62
C ASP A 436 14.99 -46.63 11.09
N ILE A 437 13.77 -46.10 11.24
CA ILE A 437 12.56 -46.89 11.48
C ILE A 437 12.33 -47.91 10.36
N ALA A 438 12.46 -47.50 9.09
CA ALA A 438 12.30 -48.39 7.96
C ALA A 438 13.37 -49.50 7.93
N LEU A 439 14.62 -49.19 8.32
CA LEU A 439 15.70 -50.17 8.45
C LEU A 439 15.43 -51.16 9.59
N GLU A 440 14.93 -50.69 10.73
CA GLU A 440 14.52 -51.56 11.84
C GLU A 440 13.36 -52.48 11.45
N MET A 441 12.33 -51.93 10.79
CA MET A 441 11.20 -52.70 10.27
C MET A 441 11.64 -53.74 9.25
N ARG A 442 12.57 -53.39 8.35
CA ARG A 442 13.18 -54.33 7.42
C ARG A 442 13.93 -55.43 8.15
N ASN A 443 14.79 -55.10 9.11
CA ASN A 443 15.56 -56.08 9.87
C ASN A 443 14.63 -57.03 10.65
N LEU A 444 13.54 -56.53 11.23
CA LEU A 444 12.55 -57.34 11.93
C LEU A 444 11.80 -58.26 10.96
N SER A 445 11.44 -57.77 9.77
CA SER A 445 10.84 -58.58 8.70
C SER A 445 11.79 -59.68 8.21
N ASP A 446 13.08 -59.37 8.04
CA ASP A 446 14.12 -60.33 7.67
C ASP A 446 14.32 -61.40 8.77
N GLU A 447 14.28 -60.99 10.05
CA GLU A 447 14.30 -61.93 11.17
C GLU A 447 13.07 -62.83 11.19
N ARG A 448 11.87 -62.26 11.03
CA ARG A 448 10.61 -63.02 10.96
C ARG A 448 10.64 -64.02 9.80
N THR A 449 11.13 -63.62 8.64
CA THR A 449 11.29 -64.49 7.47
C THR A 449 12.27 -65.63 7.76
N LYS A 450 13.44 -65.34 8.35
CA LYS A 450 14.41 -66.37 8.75
C LYS A 450 13.82 -67.36 9.76
N ARG A 451 12.96 -66.90 10.68
CA ARG A 451 12.26 -67.77 11.65
C ARG A 451 11.26 -68.68 10.96
N TYR A 452 10.43 -68.15 10.06
CA TYR A 452 9.49 -68.96 9.30
C TYR A 452 10.18 -69.98 8.39
N ILE A 453 11.33 -69.62 7.79
CA ILE A 453 12.16 -70.57 7.02
C ILE A 453 12.66 -71.73 7.90
N LYS A 454 13.06 -71.49 9.15
CA LYS A 454 13.53 -72.54 10.07
C LYS A 454 12.44 -73.54 10.47
N VAL A 455 11.17 -73.13 10.43
CA VAL A 455 10.02 -73.96 10.81
C VAL A 455 9.29 -74.49 9.57
N LEU A 456 9.75 -74.12 8.37
CA LEU A 456 9.19 -74.55 7.10
C LEU A 456 9.29 -76.08 6.97
N GLY A 457 8.15 -76.74 6.76
CA GLY A 457 8.03 -78.21 6.78
C GLY A 457 7.46 -78.79 8.09
N MET A 458 7.24 -77.97 9.13
CA MET A 458 6.58 -78.37 10.38
C MET A 458 5.22 -77.66 10.54
N GLU A 459 4.20 -78.07 9.78
CA GLU A 459 2.91 -77.36 9.66
C GLU A 459 2.25 -77.00 11.00
N ALA A 460 2.27 -77.90 11.98
CA ALA A 460 1.70 -77.65 13.31
C ALA A 460 2.51 -76.64 14.12
N ASN A 461 3.85 -76.64 13.98
CA ASN A 461 4.73 -75.71 14.68
C ASN A 461 4.69 -74.32 14.04
N THR A 462 4.52 -74.23 12.72
CA THR A 462 4.36 -72.94 12.03
C THR A 462 3.12 -72.19 12.51
N LYS A 463 2.00 -72.90 12.74
CA LYS A 463 0.76 -72.28 13.26
C LYS A 463 0.91 -71.79 14.70
N VAL A 464 1.63 -72.53 15.55
CA VAL A 464 1.97 -72.08 16.92
C VAL A 464 2.84 -70.84 16.86
N LEU A 465 3.84 -70.81 15.99
CA LEU A 465 4.74 -69.67 15.85
C LEU A 465 4.01 -68.40 15.37
N LEU A 466 3.15 -68.52 14.36
CA LEU A 466 2.35 -67.39 13.85
C LEU A 466 1.50 -66.76 14.96
N LEU A 467 0.79 -67.58 15.74
CA LEU A 467 -0.04 -67.09 16.85
C LEU A 467 0.77 -66.41 17.95
N VAL A 468 1.98 -66.88 18.24
CA VAL A 468 2.84 -66.27 19.26
C VAL A 468 3.52 -65.00 18.75
N ASP A 469 3.86 -64.93 17.46
CA ASP A 469 4.45 -63.73 16.84
C ASP A 469 3.43 -62.59 16.63
N GLU A 470 2.14 -62.90 16.48
CA GLU A 470 1.06 -61.90 16.39
C GLU A 470 0.69 -61.29 17.75
N VAL A 471 0.67 -62.12 18.81
CA VAL A 471 0.20 -61.71 20.15
C VAL A 471 1.37 -61.36 21.09
N GLY A 472 2.61 -61.70 20.72
CA GLY A 472 3.83 -61.45 21.50
C GLY A 472 4.04 -62.43 22.64
N SER A 473 2.99 -62.76 23.41
CA SER A 473 3.01 -63.85 24.39
C SER A 473 1.64 -64.53 24.53
N VAL A 474 1.62 -65.86 24.54
CA VAL A 474 0.36 -66.64 24.61
C VAL A 474 0.51 -67.78 25.61
N THR A 475 -0.52 -68.03 26.42
CA THR A 475 -0.53 -69.18 27.34
C THR A 475 -0.73 -70.50 26.58
N PHE A 476 -0.24 -71.63 27.12
CA PHE A 476 -0.44 -72.93 26.47
C PHE A 476 -1.92 -73.36 26.37
N THR A 477 -2.76 -72.87 27.28
CA THR A 477 -4.21 -73.11 27.28
C THR A 477 -4.90 -72.35 26.15
N GLU A 478 -4.51 -71.10 25.90
CA GLU A 478 -4.98 -70.30 24.77
C GLU A 478 -4.47 -70.87 23.44
N LEU A 479 -3.19 -71.27 23.36
CA LEU A 479 -2.64 -71.91 22.17
C LEU A 479 -3.40 -73.19 21.80
N GLY A 480 -3.70 -74.05 22.78
CA GLY A 480 -4.48 -75.27 22.55
C GLY A 480 -5.89 -74.98 22.04
N LYS A 481 -6.56 -73.95 22.59
CA LYS A 481 -7.88 -73.52 22.14
C LYS A 481 -7.86 -72.95 20.71
N SER A 482 -6.92 -72.06 20.41
CA SER A 482 -6.83 -71.40 19.10
C SER A 482 -6.41 -72.37 17.98
N LEU A 483 -5.65 -73.41 18.30
CA LEU A 483 -5.21 -74.42 17.33
C LEU A 483 -6.13 -75.65 17.25
N GLY A 484 -7.13 -75.77 18.13
CA GLY A 484 -8.02 -76.92 18.20
C GLY A 484 -7.32 -78.23 18.61
N VAL A 485 -6.21 -78.14 19.34
CA VAL A 485 -5.41 -79.30 19.79
C VAL A 485 -5.31 -79.37 21.32
N PRO A 486 -5.16 -80.58 21.89
CA PRO A 486 -4.95 -80.74 23.32
C PRO A 486 -3.76 -79.92 23.82
N VAL A 487 -3.88 -79.32 25.01
CA VAL A 487 -2.85 -78.45 25.60
C VAL A 487 -1.47 -79.12 25.61
N GLY A 488 -1.39 -80.42 25.89
CA GLY A 488 -0.12 -81.17 25.88
C GLY A 488 0.57 -81.25 24.52
N LEU A 489 -0.19 -81.27 23.42
CA LEU A 489 0.33 -81.22 22.05
C LEU A 489 0.80 -79.80 21.70
N ALA A 490 0.04 -78.77 22.05
CA ALA A 490 0.44 -77.37 21.88
C ALA A 490 1.73 -77.04 22.67
N THR A 491 1.87 -77.55 23.90
CA THR A 491 3.10 -77.42 24.70
C THR A 491 4.27 -78.15 24.06
N LYS A 492 4.05 -79.33 23.44
CA LYS A 492 5.11 -80.06 22.74
C LYS A 492 5.61 -79.28 21.52
N HIS A 493 4.70 -78.76 20.71
CA HIS A 493 5.02 -77.92 19.54
C HIS A 493 5.75 -76.64 19.95
N ALA A 494 5.33 -75.97 21.03
CA ALA A 494 6.02 -74.79 21.57
C ALA A 494 7.44 -75.10 22.11
N ARG A 495 7.64 -76.27 22.74
CA ARG A 495 8.98 -76.73 23.20
C ARG A 495 9.90 -77.10 22.04
N GLU A 496 9.37 -77.61 20.94
CA GLU A 496 10.15 -77.84 19.72
C GLU A 496 10.61 -76.52 19.09
N LEU A 497 9.75 -75.49 19.10
CA LEU A 497 10.10 -74.14 18.65
C LEU A 497 11.12 -73.44 19.57
N GLU A 498 11.07 -73.72 20.88
CA GLU A 498 12.09 -73.26 21.84
C GLU A 498 13.46 -73.88 21.55
N LYS A 499 13.51 -75.18 21.21
CA LYS A 499 14.77 -75.85 20.81
C LYS A 499 15.36 -75.28 19.52
N LEU A 500 14.52 -74.81 18.60
CA LEU A 500 14.94 -74.12 17.38
C LEU A 500 15.36 -72.64 17.64
N GLY A 501 15.23 -72.18 18.88
CA GLY A 501 15.59 -70.82 19.32
C GLY A 501 14.61 -69.74 18.83
N VAL A 502 13.41 -70.13 18.40
CA VAL A 502 12.44 -69.23 17.78
C VAL A 502 11.43 -68.67 18.80
N LEU A 503 11.17 -69.42 19.87
CA LEU A 503 10.34 -69.00 21.01
C LEU A 503 11.10 -69.18 22.32
N LYS A 504 10.68 -68.48 23.38
CA LYS A 504 11.16 -68.68 24.75
C LYS A 504 9.99 -69.05 25.65
N ILE A 505 10.12 -70.13 26.41
CA ILE A 505 9.08 -70.52 27.35
C ILE A 505 9.36 -69.89 28.71
N THR A 506 8.38 -69.16 29.25
CA THR A 506 8.43 -68.59 30.60
C THR A 506 7.23 -69.09 31.39
N GLY A 507 7.44 -70.12 32.21
CA GLY A 507 6.37 -70.79 32.96
C GLY A 507 5.36 -71.47 32.02
N GLU A 508 4.10 -71.03 32.07
CA GLU A 508 2.99 -71.57 31.26
C GLU A 508 2.74 -70.79 29.95
N LYS A 509 3.65 -69.88 29.58
CA LYS A 509 3.54 -69.01 28.41
C LYS A 509 4.67 -69.27 27.41
N ALA A 510 4.31 -69.26 26.13
CA ALA A 510 5.26 -69.10 25.04
C ALA A 510 5.38 -67.61 24.70
N VAL A 511 6.61 -67.09 24.70
CA VAL A 511 6.92 -65.70 24.39
C VAL A 511 7.74 -65.65 23.11
N SER A 512 7.39 -64.76 22.19
CA SER A 512 8.18 -64.55 20.98
C SER A 512 9.55 -64.02 21.35
N THR A 513 10.59 -64.50 20.65
CA THR A 513 11.93 -63.92 20.78
C THR A 513 12.15 -62.74 19.82
N LEU A 514 11.11 -62.28 19.09
CA LEU A 514 11.17 -61.07 18.28
C LEU A 514 11.30 -59.86 19.20
N LYS A 515 12.13 -58.89 18.82
CA LYS A 515 12.20 -57.62 19.55
C LYS A 515 10.88 -56.86 19.34
N GLU A 516 10.25 -56.42 20.42
CA GLU A 516 9.16 -55.45 20.35
C GLU A 516 9.75 -54.08 19.97
N ILE A 517 9.27 -53.50 18.87
CA ILE A 517 9.59 -52.11 18.51
C ILE A 517 8.63 -51.22 19.31
N LYS A 518 9.18 -50.44 20.24
CA LYS A 518 8.45 -49.36 20.89
C LYS A 518 8.75 -48.08 20.12
N PHE A 519 7.74 -47.51 19.48
CA PHE A 519 7.84 -46.20 18.87
C PHE A 519 7.69 -45.17 19.98
N GLU A 520 8.79 -44.54 20.37
CA GLU A 520 8.74 -43.32 21.17
C GLU A 520 8.54 -42.15 20.19
N ASP A 521 7.30 -41.64 20.14
CA ASP A 521 6.95 -40.42 19.41
C ASP A 521 7.52 -39.20 20.16
N GLU A 522 8.84 -39.03 20.15
CA GLU A 522 9.47 -37.81 20.64
C GLU A 522 9.53 -36.77 19.52
N GLU A 523 8.84 -35.64 19.77
CA GLU A 523 8.92 -34.42 18.97
C GLU A 523 10.40 -34.05 18.75
N VAL A 524 10.78 -33.81 17.49
CA VAL A 524 12.13 -33.36 17.15
C VAL A 524 12.27 -31.91 17.61
N SER A 525 12.77 -31.69 18.82
CA SER A 525 13.23 -30.37 19.25
C SER A 525 14.59 -30.09 18.63
N LEU A 526 14.72 -28.88 18.06
CA LEU A 526 16.04 -28.29 17.83
C LEU A 526 16.38 -27.55 19.12
N ASP A 527 17.43 -28.00 19.81
CA ASP A 527 18.11 -27.18 20.83
C ASP A 527 18.97 -26.10 20.18
#